data_AF-A0A6A8Q3Z4-F1
#
_entry.id   AF-A0A6A8Q3Z4-F1
#
_cell.length_a   1.000
_cell.length_b   1.000
_cell.length_c   1.000
_cell.angle_alpha   90.00
_cell.angle_beta   90.00
_cell.angle_gamma   90.00
#
_symmetry.space_group_name_H-M   'P 1'
#
loop_
_entity.id
_entity.type
_entity.pdbx_description
1 polymer ?
#
loop_
_entity_poly.entity_id
_entity_poly.type
_entity_poly.pdbx_seq_one_letter_code
_entity_poly.pdbx_strand_id
1 'polypeptide(L)'
;MLKNYFKIAFRRLVKEKQYVITNMVGFTIGIVSCMLIGLYVYNELSHDTYHKGHDRIYRVLEDRPVNDAIKRYEWSMNQAFSEKIPQVIPEVESAVSVTLTQPFSYLKRDEDQYRELDLIAASGSFFDLFTHPLVHGSKEGILDRPNTIAISESTARQIFGNTNVVGKTLTAIRDHFGKIDELTMEITGVFRDVPGNSHFLFDAVSSLRSDPGVSYMFSQYIKLTPGASPKQVVSKIDQASTATHGEAEILYEIQPLTDIYLGEYSAQRKGDAMYVYLFLDIAS
;
A
#
# COMPACT_ATOMS: atom_id res chain seq x y z
N MET A 1 46.10 13.43 -36.64
CA MET A 1 46.83 12.45 -35.80
C MET A 1 45.90 11.48 -35.09
N LEU A 2 44.80 11.92 -34.45
CA LEU A 2 43.78 11.04 -33.84
C LEU A 2 43.28 9.90 -34.75
N LYS A 3 43.02 10.15 -36.04
CA LYS A 3 42.61 9.11 -37.01
C LYS A 3 43.60 7.94 -37.10
N ASN A 4 44.90 8.20 -36.96
CA ASN A 4 45.91 7.14 -37.04
C ASN A 4 45.97 6.34 -35.72
N TYR A 5 45.84 7.00 -34.57
CA TYR A 5 45.75 6.32 -33.27
C TYR A 5 44.51 5.41 -33.18
N PHE A 6 43.34 5.88 -33.61
CA PHE A 6 42.12 5.06 -33.69
C PHE A 6 42.29 3.86 -34.62
N LYS A 7 42.90 4.05 -35.79
CA LYS A 7 43.15 2.96 -36.77
C LYS A 7 44.10 1.89 -36.20
N ILE A 8 45.13 2.29 -35.47
CA ILE A 8 46.09 1.38 -34.83
C ILE A 8 45.43 0.62 -33.68
N ALA A 9 44.66 1.32 -32.82
CA ALA A 9 43.93 0.71 -31.71
C ALA A 9 42.90 -0.33 -32.20
N PHE A 10 42.11 0.01 -33.22
CA PHE A 10 41.13 -0.91 -33.80
C PHE A 10 41.78 -2.17 -34.39
N ARG A 11 42.90 -2.01 -35.12
CA ARG A 11 43.63 -3.16 -35.68
C ARG A 11 44.20 -4.07 -34.59
N ARG A 12 44.58 -3.50 -33.45
CA ARG A 12 45.06 -4.25 -32.29
C ARG A 12 43.93 -5.00 -31.58
N LEU A 13 42.78 -4.36 -31.38
CA LEU A 13 41.57 -5.00 -30.85
C LEU A 13 41.12 -6.21 -31.68
N VAL A 14 41.16 -6.09 -33.02
CA VAL A 14 40.81 -7.18 -33.94
C VAL A 14 41.88 -8.28 -33.98
N LYS A 15 43.14 -7.99 -33.63
CA LYS A 15 44.21 -8.99 -33.58
C LYS A 15 44.22 -9.77 -32.26
N GLU A 16 43.90 -9.11 -31.15
CA GLU A 16 43.88 -9.69 -29.79
C GLU A 16 42.45 -10.04 -29.33
N LYS A 17 41.63 -10.62 -30.22
CA LYS A 17 40.18 -10.82 -30.01
C LYS A 17 39.83 -11.55 -28.71
N GLN A 18 40.57 -12.61 -28.37
CA GLN A 18 40.28 -13.41 -27.19
C GLN A 18 40.48 -12.61 -25.89
N TYR A 19 41.55 -11.81 -25.81
CA TYR A 19 41.81 -10.93 -24.68
C TYR A 19 40.74 -9.84 -24.54
N VAL A 20 40.37 -9.21 -25.67
CA VAL A 20 39.32 -8.18 -25.70
C VAL A 20 37.97 -8.78 -25.29
N ILE A 21 37.61 -9.97 -25.77
CA ILE A 21 36.34 -10.63 -25.44
C ILE A 21 36.29 -10.95 -23.95
N THR A 22 37.32 -11.58 -23.37
CA THR A 22 37.32 -11.91 -21.94
C THR A 22 37.18 -10.68 -21.06
N ASN A 23 37.92 -9.61 -21.35
CA ASN A 23 37.83 -8.36 -20.59
C ASN A 23 36.48 -7.66 -20.77
N MET A 24 35.95 -7.64 -21.99
CA MET A 24 34.66 -7.01 -22.28
C MET A 24 33.53 -7.77 -21.58
N VAL A 25 33.55 -9.10 -21.59
CA VAL A 25 32.56 -9.93 -20.90
C VAL A 25 32.64 -9.71 -19.39
N GLY A 26 33.84 -9.75 -18.78
CA GLY A 26 34.00 -9.50 -17.35
C GLY A 26 33.51 -8.11 -16.93
N PHE A 27 33.85 -7.08 -17.70
CA PHE A 27 33.40 -5.70 -17.44
C PHE A 27 31.88 -5.55 -17.63
N THR A 28 31.32 -6.16 -18.68
CA THR A 28 29.88 -6.12 -18.94
C THR A 28 29.11 -6.81 -17.80
N ILE A 29 29.55 -7.99 -17.37
CA ILE A 29 28.94 -8.70 -16.24
C ILE A 29 29.04 -7.84 -14.97
N GLY A 30 30.19 -7.24 -14.68
CA GLY A 30 30.36 -6.35 -13.52
C GLY A 30 29.38 -5.18 -13.52
N ILE A 31 29.29 -4.44 -14.64
CA ILE A 31 28.36 -3.31 -14.76
C ILE A 31 26.92 -3.78 -14.65
N VAL A 32 26.53 -4.84 -15.35
CA VAL A 32 25.16 -5.35 -15.32
C VAL A 32 24.77 -5.78 -13.90
N SER A 33 25.68 -6.48 -13.20
CA SER A 33 25.46 -6.85 -11.80
C SER A 33 25.26 -5.62 -10.90
N CYS A 34 26.14 -4.61 -10.98
CA CYS A 34 25.97 -3.36 -10.22
C CYS A 34 24.66 -2.64 -10.55
N MET A 35 24.27 -2.59 -11.84
CA MET A 35 23.01 -1.97 -12.28
C MET A 35 21.78 -2.72 -11.74
N LEU A 36 21.79 -4.06 -11.78
CA LEU A 36 20.70 -4.88 -11.26
C LEU A 36 20.55 -4.71 -9.75
N ILE A 37 21.67 -4.66 -9.01
CA ILE A 37 21.68 -4.39 -7.57
C ILE A 37 21.10 -2.99 -7.29
N GLY A 38 21.57 -1.96 -8.01
CA GLY A 38 21.06 -0.60 -7.86
C GLY A 38 19.56 -0.50 -8.16
N LEU A 39 19.08 -1.20 -9.18
CA LEU A 39 17.66 -1.25 -9.52
C LEU A 39 16.83 -1.95 -8.44
N TYR A 40 17.34 -3.04 -7.86
CA TYR A 40 16.70 -3.74 -6.75
C TYR A 40 16.57 -2.81 -5.53
N VAL A 41 17.67 -2.19 -5.10
CA VAL A 41 17.68 -1.26 -3.97
C VAL A 41 16.72 -0.09 -4.20
N TYR A 42 16.75 0.48 -5.41
CA TYR A 42 15.83 1.55 -5.79
C TYR A 42 14.37 1.10 -5.69
N ASN A 43 14.04 -0.10 -6.17
CA ASN A 43 12.69 -0.65 -6.07
C ASN A 43 12.25 -0.79 -4.60
N GLU A 44 13.09 -1.39 -3.75
CA GLU A 44 12.78 -1.59 -2.33
C GLU A 44 12.52 -0.25 -1.61
N LEU A 45 13.34 0.77 -1.87
CA LEU A 45 13.21 2.11 -1.25
C LEU A 45 12.10 2.98 -1.87
N SER A 46 11.57 2.61 -3.04
CA SER A 46 10.53 3.40 -3.73
C SER A 46 9.10 3.09 -3.28
N HIS A 47 8.93 2.19 -2.30
CA HIS A 47 7.60 1.74 -1.87
C HIS A 47 6.71 2.89 -1.39
N ASP A 48 5.47 2.89 -1.89
CA ASP A 48 4.39 3.84 -1.55
C ASP A 48 4.67 5.33 -1.83
N THR A 49 5.81 5.66 -2.45
CA THR A 49 6.17 7.03 -2.83
C THR A 49 5.30 7.63 -3.94
N TYR A 50 4.47 6.81 -4.61
CA TYR A 50 3.60 7.21 -5.72
C TYR A 50 2.34 7.98 -5.27
N HIS A 51 2.00 7.95 -3.97
CA HIS A 51 0.87 8.72 -3.46
C HIS A 51 1.22 10.21 -3.34
N LYS A 52 0.25 11.09 -3.63
CA LYS A 52 0.45 12.54 -3.50
C LYS A 52 0.53 12.93 -2.03
N GLY A 53 1.67 13.50 -1.64
CA GLY A 53 1.94 13.89 -0.25
C GLY A 53 2.25 12.70 0.66
N HIS A 54 2.84 11.62 0.11
CA HIS A 54 3.25 10.42 0.85
C HIS A 54 4.12 10.74 2.08
N ASP A 55 4.91 11.82 2.03
CA ASP A 55 5.76 12.33 3.10
C ASP A 55 4.97 12.79 4.35
N ARG A 56 3.67 13.04 4.19
CA ARG A 56 2.76 13.46 5.27
C ARG A 56 1.71 12.40 5.60
N ILE A 57 1.79 11.21 5.01
CA ILE A 57 0.89 10.11 5.29
C ILE A 57 1.56 9.20 6.31
N TYR A 58 0.82 8.84 7.34
CA TYR A 58 1.30 7.99 8.42
C TYR A 58 0.29 6.90 8.74
N ARG A 59 0.78 5.71 9.09
CA ARG A 59 0.00 4.67 9.75
C ARG A 59 0.03 4.87 11.26
N VAL A 60 -1.12 4.78 11.91
CA VAL A 60 -1.24 4.91 13.36
C VAL A 60 -1.06 3.54 14.00
N LEU A 61 -0.18 3.46 14.97
CA LEU A 61 0.16 2.28 15.75
C LEU A 61 -0.30 2.48 17.20
N GLU A 62 -0.70 1.39 17.85
CA GLU A 62 -1.19 1.41 19.21
C GLU A 62 -0.26 0.64 20.14
N ASP A 63 0.26 1.30 21.16
CA ASP A 63 1.09 0.73 22.20
C ASP A 63 0.26 0.45 23.45
N ARG A 64 0.23 -0.82 23.85
CA ARG A 64 -0.42 -1.27 25.08
C ARG A 64 0.60 -1.86 26.04
N PRO A 65 0.63 -1.44 27.31
CA PRO A 65 1.38 -2.15 28.33
C PRO A 65 0.72 -3.52 28.59
N VAL A 66 1.49 -4.60 28.38
CA VAL A 66 1.08 -5.98 28.60
C VAL A 66 2.20 -6.70 29.37
N ASN A 67 1.95 -7.05 30.62
CA ASN A 67 2.91 -7.77 31.49
C ASN A 67 4.29 -7.08 31.56
N ASP A 68 4.33 -5.80 31.94
CA ASP A 68 5.55 -4.97 32.06
C ASP A 68 6.35 -4.76 30.75
N ALA A 69 5.79 -5.15 29.60
CA ALA A 69 6.33 -4.86 28.28
C ALA A 69 5.33 -4.04 27.46
N ILE A 70 5.83 -3.16 26.59
CA ILE A 70 4.99 -2.46 25.61
C ILE A 70 4.81 -3.39 24.41
N LYS A 71 3.56 -3.74 24.11
CA LYS A 71 3.18 -4.42 22.88
C LYS A 71 2.56 -3.42 21.92
N ARG A 72 3.13 -3.37 20.71
CA ARG A 72 2.64 -2.53 19.63
C ARG A 72 1.72 -3.32 18.72
N TYR A 73 0.62 -2.69 18.32
CA TYR A 73 -0.42 -3.25 17.46
C TYR A 73 -0.60 -2.36 16.24
N GLU A 74 -0.71 -2.99 15.05
CA GLU A 74 -0.96 -2.30 13.78
C GLU A 74 -2.44 -2.03 13.53
N TRP A 75 -3.30 -2.67 14.33
CA TRP A 75 -4.72 -2.38 14.36
C TRP A 75 -4.99 -1.46 15.53
N SER A 76 -5.19 -0.19 15.21
CA SER A 76 -5.28 0.88 16.17
C SER A 76 -6.66 1.50 16.12
N MET A 77 -7.16 1.87 17.30
CA MET A 77 -8.38 2.66 17.50
C MET A 77 -9.67 2.04 16.94
N ASN A 78 -10.79 2.38 17.59
CA ASN A 78 -12.10 2.14 17.00
C ASN A 78 -12.30 3.02 15.75
N GLN A 79 -12.94 2.50 14.70
CA GLN A 79 -13.35 3.26 13.51
C GLN A 79 -14.04 4.59 13.86
N ALA A 80 -14.93 4.58 14.87
CA ALA A 80 -15.67 5.78 15.30
C ALA A 80 -14.75 6.89 15.85
N PHE A 81 -13.58 6.52 16.40
CA PHE A 81 -12.58 7.48 16.83
C PHE A 81 -11.77 8.00 15.63
N SER A 82 -11.38 7.11 14.70
CA SER A 82 -10.70 7.46 13.43
C SER A 82 -11.38 8.60 12.68
N GLU A 83 -12.69 8.45 12.47
CA GLU A 83 -13.50 9.40 11.67
C GLU A 83 -13.61 10.78 12.34
N LYS A 84 -13.41 10.84 13.66
CA LYS A 84 -13.44 12.09 14.44
C LYS A 84 -12.08 12.78 14.54
N ILE A 85 -10.97 12.09 14.26
CA ILE A 85 -9.63 12.67 14.39
C ILE A 85 -9.49 14.01 13.64
N PRO A 86 -9.88 14.14 12.36
CA PRO A 86 -9.75 15.41 11.64
C PRO A 86 -10.60 16.55 12.24
N GLN A 87 -11.67 16.22 12.97
CA GLN A 87 -12.56 17.20 13.61
C GLN A 87 -11.97 17.71 14.94
N VAL A 88 -11.21 16.86 15.65
CA VAL A 88 -10.64 17.17 16.96
C VAL A 88 -9.20 17.68 16.85
N ILE A 89 -8.48 17.28 15.80
CA ILE A 89 -7.06 17.59 15.56
C ILE A 89 -6.96 18.28 14.19
N PRO A 90 -7.01 19.62 14.12
CA PRO A 90 -6.98 20.37 12.85
C PRO A 90 -5.72 20.14 12.00
N GLU A 91 -4.64 19.67 12.60
CA GLU A 91 -3.42 19.29 11.88
C GLU A 91 -3.58 18.03 11.03
N VAL A 92 -4.65 17.25 11.21
CA VAL A 92 -4.97 16.07 10.41
C VAL A 92 -5.96 16.46 9.29
N GLU A 93 -5.48 16.37 8.04
CA GLU A 93 -6.23 16.68 6.82
C GLU A 93 -7.29 15.61 6.52
N SER A 94 -6.92 14.34 6.68
CA SER A 94 -7.81 13.19 6.44
C SER A 94 -7.40 11.99 7.26
N ALA A 95 -8.37 11.20 7.71
CA ALA A 95 -8.16 9.90 8.34
C ALA A 95 -8.89 8.82 7.54
N VAL A 96 -8.28 7.64 7.43
CA VAL A 96 -8.81 6.48 6.72
C VAL A 96 -8.62 5.24 7.57
N SER A 97 -9.68 4.46 7.72
CA SER A 97 -9.60 3.11 8.26
C SER A 97 -9.57 2.12 7.10
N VAL A 98 -8.66 1.14 7.16
CA VAL A 98 -8.53 0.05 6.19
C VAL A 98 -8.47 -1.27 6.93
N THR A 99 -9.16 -2.28 6.41
CA THR A 99 -9.04 -3.65 6.88
C THR A 99 -8.87 -4.60 5.70
N LEU A 100 -8.01 -5.59 5.86
CA LEU A 100 -7.83 -6.65 4.89
C LEU A 100 -8.99 -7.62 5.06
N THR A 101 -9.80 -7.82 4.02
CA THR A 101 -10.92 -8.76 4.08
C THR A 101 -10.45 -10.16 3.71
N GLN A 102 -9.58 -10.72 4.56
CA GLN A 102 -9.11 -12.10 4.46
C GLN A 102 -9.94 -13.04 5.35
N PRO A 103 -10.10 -14.33 4.98
CA PRO A 103 -9.30 -15.03 3.97
C PRO A 103 -9.98 -15.32 2.62
N PHE A 104 -11.30 -15.16 2.46
CA PHE A 104 -11.97 -15.65 1.24
C PHE A 104 -13.05 -14.67 0.78
N SER A 105 -12.69 -13.73 -0.08
CA SER A 105 -13.66 -12.92 -0.82
C SER A 105 -13.59 -13.32 -2.29
N TYR A 106 -14.54 -14.15 -2.72
CA TYR A 106 -14.69 -14.43 -4.16
C TYR A 106 -15.60 -13.37 -4.76
N LEU A 107 -15.22 -12.73 -5.86
CA LEU A 107 -16.17 -11.95 -6.65
C LEU A 107 -16.77 -12.82 -7.74
N LYS A 108 -18.10 -12.75 -7.81
CA LYS A 108 -18.92 -13.46 -8.76
C LYS A 108 -19.72 -12.46 -9.58
N ARG A 109 -19.71 -12.65 -10.90
CA ARG A 109 -20.61 -11.92 -11.81
C ARG A 109 -21.86 -12.75 -12.14
N ASP A 110 -21.69 -14.05 -12.39
CA ASP A 110 -22.73 -15.02 -12.77
C ASP A 110 -22.43 -16.39 -12.11
N GLU A 111 -23.39 -17.34 -12.13
CA GLU A 111 -23.31 -18.66 -11.46
C GLU A 111 -22.03 -19.46 -11.67
N ASP A 112 -21.31 -19.25 -12.77
CA ASP A 112 -20.17 -20.08 -13.17
C ASP A 112 -18.79 -19.40 -13.08
N GLN A 113 -18.70 -18.13 -12.66
CA GLN A 113 -17.42 -17.40 -12.64
C GLN A 113 -17.06 -16.94 -11.22
N TYR A 114 -16.29 -17.78 -10.53
CA TYR A 114 -15.68 -17.48 -9.24
C TYR A 114 -14.23 -17.04 -9.45
N ARG A 115 -13.86 -15.91 -8.85
CA ARG A 115 -12.47 -15.46 -8.77
C ARG A 115 -12.14 -15.04 -7.36
N GLU A 116 -11.10 -15.64 -6.82
CA GLU A 116 -10.43 -15.14 -5.63
C GLU A 116 -9.73 -13.83 -6.01
N LEU A 117 -9.95 -12.80 -5.20
CA LEU A 117 -9.40 -11.47 -5.39
C LEU A 117 -8.97 -10.93 -4.04
N ASP A 118 -7.92 -10.11 -4.04
CA ASP A 118 -7.51 -9.38 -2.85
C ASP A 118 -8.49 -8.23 -2.61
N LEU A 119 -9.49 -8.47 -1.77
CA LEU A 119 -10.46 -7.46 -1.35
C LEU A 119 -9.99 -6.79 -0.05
N ILE A 120 -10.06 -5.47 -0.03
CA ILE A 120 -9.95 -4.68 1.19
C ILE A 120 -11.27 -3.95 1.44
N ALA A 121 -11.51 -3.55 2.69
CA ALA A 121 -12.57 -2.61 3.01
C ALA A 121 -11.98 -1.34 3.60
N ALA A 122 -12.46 -0.18 3.13
CA ALA A 122 -11.95 1.11 3.55
C ALA A 122 -13.07 2.14 3.78
N SER A 123 -12.74 3.21 4.52
CA SER A 123 -13.62 4.36 4.71
C SER A 123 -13.75 5.20 3.43
N GLY A 124 -14.78 6.05 3.36
CA GLY A 124 -15.10 6.89 2.19
C GLY A 124 -13.92 7.73 1.67
N SER A 125 -13.11 8.24 2.59
CA SER A 125 -11.91 9.06 2.35
C SER A 125 -10.71 8.31 1.75
N PHE A 126 -10.83 7.01 1.45
CA PHE A 126 -9.71 6.19 0.96
C PHE A 126 -9.01 6.79 -0.26
N PHE A 127 -9.76 7.22 -1.28
CA PHE A 127 -9.21 7.77 -2.52
C PHE A 127 -8.73 9.23 -2.43
N ASP A 128 -8.96 9.89 -1.29
CA ASP A 128 -8.43 11.22 -0.98
C ASP A 128 -7.03 11.13 -0.35
N LEU A 129 -6.82 10.13 0.51
CA LEU A 129 -5.53 9.84 1.14
C LEU A 129 -4.63 9.02 0.19
N PHE A 130 -5.11 7.86 -0.27
CA PHE A 130 -4.38 7.01 -1.21
C PHE A 130 -4.69 7.41 -2.64
N THR A 131 -3.70 8.01 -3.30
CA THR A 131 -3.87 8.50 -4.67
C THR A 131 -3.85 7.36 -5.69
N HIS A 132 -5.01 6.77 -5.95
CA HIS A 132 -5.24 5.87 -7.08
C HIS A 132 -6.03 6.61 -8.17
N PRO A 133 -5.48 6.75 -9.40
CA PRO A 133 -6.22 7.36 -10.50
C PRO A 133 -7.46 6.53 -10.85
N LEU A 134 -8.62 7.20 -10.95
CA LEU A 134 -9.85 6.58 -11.43
C LEU A 134 -9.86 6.59 -12.97
N VAL A 135 -10.15 5.43 -13.55
CA VAL A 135 -10.41 5.24 -15.00
C VAL A 135 -11.87 5.57 -15.30
N HIS A 136 -12.79 5.13 -14.44
CA HIS A 136 -14.22 5.43 -14.50
C HIS A 136 -14.78 5.71 -13.09
N GLY A 137 -15.84 6.51 -13.01
CA GLY A 137 -16.46 6.93 -11.74
C GLY A 137 -15.90 8.25 -11.19
N SER A 138 -16.44 8.69 -10.06
CA SER A 138 -15.99 9.89 -9.33
C SER A 138 -15.41 9.50 -7.98
N LYS A 139 -14.48 10.31 -7.45
CA LYS A 139 -13.98 10.12 -6.08
C LYS A 139 -15.05 10.43 -5.05
N GLU A 140 -15.83 11.47 -5.29
CA GLU A 140 -16.94 11.87 -4.42
C GLU A 140 -17.98 10.74 -4.34
N GLY A 141 -18.30 10.29 -3.13
CA GLY A 141 -19.30 9.26 -2.90
C GLY A 141 -18.85 7.82 -3.19
N ILE A 142 -17.59 7.58 -3.61
CA ILE A 142 -17.17 6.28 -4.17
C ILE A 142 -17.34 5.11 -3.20
N LEU A 143 -17.09 5.33 -1.91
CA LEU A 143 -17.24 4.31 -0.85
C LEU A 143 -18.13 4.80 0.31
N ASP A 144 -18.95 5.82 0.08
CA ASP A 144 -19.73 6.46 1.16
C ASP A 144 -21.01 5.69 1.50
N ARG A 145 -21.45 4.77 0.64
CA ARG A 145 -22.67 3.98 0.83
C ARG A 145 -22.30 2.52 1.15
N PRO A 146 -23.12 1.80 1.94
CA PRO A 146 -22.96 0.36 2.05
C PRO A 146 -23.19 -0.31 0.70
N ASN A 147 -22.66 -1.51 0.54
CA ASN A 147 -22.79 -2.37 -0.64
C ASN A 147 -22.24 -1.71 -1.91
N THR A 148 -21.14 -0.98 -1.79
CA THR A 148 -20.42 -0.40 -2.92
C THR A 148 -18.98 -0.89 -2.95
N ILE A 149 -18.45 -1.04 -4.17
CA ILE A 149 -17.10 -1.51 -4.43
C ILE A 149 -16.47 -0.71 -5.57
N ALA A 150 -15.19 -0.39 -5.43
CA ALA A 150 -14.36 0.02 -6.55
C ALA A 150 -13.41 -1.13 -6.89
N ILE A 151 -13.15 -1.33 -8.18
CA ILE A 151 -12.31 -2.45 -8.67
C ILE A 151 -11.17 -1.95 -9.55
N SER A 152 -10.08 -2.71 -9.62
CA SER A 152 -8.94 -2.39 -10.47
C SER A 152 -9.30 -2.51 -11.96
N GLU A 153 -8.51 -1.87 -12.81
CA GLU A 153 -8.69 -1.92 -14.26
C GLU A 153 -8.57 -3.35 -14.79
N SER A 154 -7.58 -4.09 -14.26
CA SER A 154 -7.38 -5.51 -14.57
C SER A 154 -8.57 -6.35 -14.14
N THR A 155 -9.11 -6.15 -12.94
CA THR A 155 -10.30 -6.86 -12.44
C THR A 155 -11.53 -6.58 -13.31
N ALA A 156 -11.76 -5.31 -13.69
CA ALA A 156 -12.87 -4.95 -14.57
C ALA A 156 -12.76 -5.65 -15.94
N ARG A 157 -11.58 -5.64 -16.56
CA ARG A 157 -11.34 -6.33 -17.83
C ARG A 157 -11.51 -7.84 -17.70
N GLN A 158 -11.03 -8.42 -16.62
CA GLN A 158 -11.08 -9.87 -16.42
C GLN A 158 -12.51 -10.38 -16.20
N ILE A 159 -13.35 -9.65 -15.46
CA ILE A 159 -14.72 -10.07 -15.13
C ILE A 159 -15.74 -9.64 -16.19
N PHE A 160 -15.57 -8.45 -16.77
CA PHE A 160 -16.55 -7.86 -17.69
C PHE A 160 -16.07 -7.73 -19.14
N GLY A 161 -14.80 -8.02 -19.43
CA GLY A 161 -14.20 -7.84 -20.75
C GLY A 161 -13.94 -6.38 -21.13
N ASN A 162 -14.26 -5.42 -20.25
CA ASN A 162 -14.07 -3.98 -20.47
C ASN A 162 -14.01 -3.23 -19.14
N THR A 163 -13.64 -1.95 -19.19
CA THR A 163 -13.45 -1.12 -17.98
C THR A 163 -14.65 -0.24 -17.66
N ASN A 164 -15.59 -0.02 -18.58
CA ASN A 164 -16.78 0.81 -18.34
C ASN A 164 -17.89 -0.03 -17.68
N VAL A 165 -17.72 -0.27 -16.38
CA VAL A 165 -18.55 -1.18 -15.59
C VAL A 165 -19.17 -0.53 -14.36
N VAL A 166 -19.00 0.79 -14.21
CA VAL A 166 -19.66 1.56 -13.15
C VAL A 166 -21.19 1.42 -13.27
N GLY A 167 -21.86 1.23 -12.14
CA GLY A 167 -23.29 0.96 -12.03
C GLY A 167 -23.69 -0.51 -12.24
N LYS A 168 -22.75 -1.39 -12.62
CA LYS A 168 -22.98 -2.85 -12.61
C LYS A 168 -22.76 -3.40 -11.20
N THR A 169 -23.14 -4.65 -10.99
CA THR A 169 -23.01 -5.32 -9.70
C THR A 169 -22.05 -6.49 -9.74
N LEU A 170 -21.44 -6.79 -8.58
CA LEU A 170 -20.69 -8.00 -8.30
C LEU A 170 -21.18 -8.60 -6.98
N THR A 171 -21.21 -9.91 -6.88
CA THR A 171 -21.50 -10.60 -5.64
C THR A 171 -20.19 -11.02 -4.98
N ALA A 172 -19.89 -10.46 -3.81
CA ALA A 172 -18.84 -10.98 -2.95
C ALA A 172 -19.37 -12.16 -2.16
N ILE A 173 -18.66 -13.28 -2.22
CA ILE A 173 -18.94 -14.47 -1.46
C ILE A 173 -17.89 -14.56 -0.37
N ARG A 174 -18.37 -14.57 0.86
CA ARG A 174 -17.54 -14.49 2.06
C ARG A 174 -17.76 -15.73 2.90
N ASP A 175 -16.67 -16.31 3.38
CA ASP A 175 -16.72 -17.37 4.39
C ASP A 175 -16.41 -16.78 5.76
N HIS A 176 -17.46 -16.61 6.57
CA HIS A 176 -17.35 -16.21 7.97
C HIS A 176 -17.51 -17.44 8.86
N PHE A 177 -16.39 -18.11 9.16
CA PHE A 177 -16.32 -19.25 10.09
C PHE A 177 -17.27 -20.40 9.71
N GLY A 178 -17.35 -20.74 8.43
CA GLY A 178 -18.20 -21.81 7.90
C GLY A 178 -19.61 -21.37 7.50
N LYS A 179 -19.92 -20.07 7.55
CA LYS A 179 -21.12 -19.48 6.95
C LYS A 179 -20.73 -18.74 5.68
N ILE A 180 -21.30 -19.19 4.57
CA ILE A 180 -21.16 -18.53 3.27
C ILE A 180 -22.22 -17.44 3.18
N ASP A 181 -21.79 -16.19 3.17
CA ASP A 181 -22.64 -15.03 2.95
C ASP A 181 -22.36 -14.44 1.55
N GLU A 182 -23.43 -14.16 0.81
CA GLU A 182 -23.36 -13.48 -0.49
C GLU A 182 -23.78 -12.02 -0.34
N LEU A 183 -22.89 -11.11 -0.72
CA LEU A 183 -23.10 -9.67 -0.66
C LEU A 183 -23.02 -9.07 -2.07
N THR A 184 -24.17 -8.68 -2.61
CA THR A 184 -24.21 -7.96 -3.89
C THR A 184 -23.80 -6.50 -3.67
N MET A 185 -22.79 -6.05 -4.42
CA MET A 185 -22.25 -4.70 -4.35
C MET A 185 -22.31 -4.01 -5.71
N GLU A 186 -22.65 -2.73 -5.71
CA GLU A 186 -22.61 -1.86 -6.88
C GLU A 186 -21.17 -1.39 -7.13
N ILE A 187 -20.70 -1.49 -8.37
CA ILE A 187 -19.42 -0.94 -8.80
C ILE A 187 -19.57 0.58 -8.93
N THR A 188 -18.93 1.33 -8.06
CA THR A 188 -18.97 2.81 -8.05
C THR A 188 -17.79 3.45 -8.74
N GLY A 189 -16.70 2.69 -8.94
CA GLY A 189 -15.52 3.19 -9.61
C GLY A 189 -14.62 2.08 -10.15
N VAL A 190 -13.82 2.44 -11.15
CA VAL A 190 -12.73 1.60 -11.66
C VAL A 190 -11.43 2.38 -11.51
N PHE A 191 -10.47 1.86 -10.77
CA PHE A 191 -9.19 2.51 -10.50
C PHE A 191 -8.04 1.82 -11.24
N ARG A 192 -6.95 2.54 -11.49
CA ARG A 192 -5.74 1.93 -12.08
C ARG A 192 -5.11 0.93 -11.12
N ASP A 193 -4.58 -0.15 -11.66
CA ASP A 193 -3.93 -1.20 -10.88
C ASP A 193 -2.87 -0.65 -9.92
N VAL A 194 -2.83 -1.24 -8.71
CA VAL A 194 -1.89 -0.84 -7.66
C VAL A 194 -0.46 -1.15 -8.13
N PRO A 195 0.48 -0.19 -8.03
CA PRO A 195 1.87 -0.43 -8.38
C PRO A 195 2.48 -1.59 -7.57
N GLY A 196 3.38 -2.35 -8.20
CA GLY A 196 4.05 -3.48 -7.57
C GLY A 196 4.98 -3.10 -6.40
N ASN A 197 5.27 -1.82 -6.20
CA ASN A 197 6.01 -1.26 -5.07
C ASN A 197 5.05 -0.57 -4.07
N SER A 198 4.08 -1.32 -3.55
CA SER A 198 3.17 -0.87 -2.50
C SER A 198 3.15 -1.89 -1.35
N HIS A 199 3.08 -1.40 -0.10
CA HIS A 199 3.09 -2.26 1.09
C HIS A 199 1.83 -3.14 1.22
N PHE A 200 0.75 -2.78 0.52
CA PHE A 200 -0.43 -3.62 0.37
C PHE A 200 -0.93 -3.60 -1.08
N LEU A 201 -1.32 -4.77 -1.57
CA LEU A 201 -1.92 -4.98 -2.88
C LEU A 201 -3.37 -5.40 -2.71
N PHE A 202 -4.21 -4.91 -3.60
CA PHE A 202 -5.62 -5.22 -3.63
C PHE A 202 -6.17 -5.07 -5.05
N ASP A 203 -7.11 -5.94 -5.38
CA ASP A 203 -7.83 -5.96 -6.65
C ASP A 203 -9.12 -5.15 -6.58
N ALA A 204 -9.66 -4.99 -5.36
CA ALA A 204 -10.88 -4.26 -5.10
C ALA A 204 -10.92 -3.66 -3.69
N VAL A 205 -11.67 -2.58 -3.55
CA VAL A 205 -11.94 -1.92 -2.27
C VAL A 205 -13.44 -1.72 -2.09
N SER A 206 -14.01 -2.31 -1.04
CA SER A 206 -15.41 -2.13 -0.67
C SER A 206 -15.57 -1.08 0.44
N SER A 207 -16.77 -0.51 0.56
CA SER A 207 -17.06 0.38 1.69
C SER A 207 -17.07 -0.40 2.99
N LEU A 208 -16.38 0.11 4.02
CA LEU A 208 -16.46 -0.40 5.39
C LEU A 208 -17.90 -0.46 5.93
N ARG A 209 -18.80 0.39 5.41
CA ARG A 209 -20.21 0.40 5.80
C ARG A 209 -20.98 -0.83 5.33
N SER A 210 -20.43 -1.58 4.38
CA SER A 210 -21.09 -2.77 3.78
C SER A 210 -21.08 -3.97 4.73
N ASP A 211 -20.22 -3.96 5.74
CA ASP A 211 -20.15 -5.05 6.71
C ASP A 211 -19.86 -4.52 8.12
N PRO A 212 -20.90 -4.28 8.92
CA PRO A 212 -20.76 -3.86 10.32
C PRO A 212 -20.20 -4.97 11.23
N GLY A 213 -20.00 -6.19 10.72
CA GLY A 213 -19.42 -7.32 11.44
C GLY A 213 -17.93 -7.55 11.19
N VAL A 214 -17.27 -6.77 10.31
CA VAL A 214 -15.83 -6.90 10.09
C VAL A 214 -15.09 -6.57 11.38
N SER A 215 -14.18 -7.49 11.72
CA SER A 215 -13.21 -7.45 12.81
C SER A 215 -12.79 -6.04 13.23
N TYR A 216 -12.68 -5.82 14.54
CA TYR A 216 -12.15 -4.63 15.22
C TYR A 216 -10.68 -4.32 14.91
N MET A 217 -10.14 -4.88 13.83
CA MET A 217 -8.74 -4.87 13.45
C MET A 217 -8.57 -4.00 12.19
N PHE A 218 -8.64 -2.67 12.38
CA PHE A 218 -8.44 -1.68 11.34
C PHE A 218 -7.04 -1.09 11.43
N SER A 219 -6.30 -1.09 10.32
CA SER A 219 -5.15 -0.22 10.19
C SER A 219 -5.63 1.19 9.87
N GLN A 220 -5.19 2.16 10.67
CA GLN A 220 -5.58 3.55 10.49
C GLN A 220 -4.45 4.34 9.85
N TYR A 221 -4.83 5.16 8.89
CA TYR A 221 -3.93 6.04 8.17
C TYR A 221 -4.41 7.47 8.32
N ILE A 222 -3.48 8.37 8.60
CA ILE A 222 -3.75 9.81 8.70
C ILE A 222 -2.84 10.56 7.74
N LYS A 223 -3.36 11.64 7.18
CA LYS A 223 -2.59 12.60 6.39
C LYS A 223 -2.52 13.90 7.17
N LEU A 224 -1.31 14.37 7.43
CA LEU A 224 -1.09 15.62 8.16
C LEU A 224 -1.10 16.81 7.21
N THR A 225 -1.50 17.97 7.70
CA THR A 225 -1.38 19.26 6.99
C THR A 225 0.09 19.66 6.78
N PRO A 226 0.42 20.49 5.76
CA PRO A 226 1.79 20.90 5.52
C PRO A 226 2.40 21.63 6.72
N GLY A 227 3.57 21.18 7.19
CA GLY A 227 4.28 21.78 8.32
C GLY A 227 3.82 21.34 9.71
N ALA A 228 2.81 20.45 9.81
CA ALA A 228 2.41 19.86 11.08
C ALA A 228 3.53 18.99 11.66
N SER A 229 3.71 19.05 12.99
CA SER A 229 4.68 18.21 13.68
C SER A 229 4.09 16.83 14.02
N PRO A 230 4.66 15.72 13.53
CA PRO A 230 4.20 14.37 13.85
C PRO A 230 4.09 14.12 15.37
N LYS A 231 5.09 14.58 16.13
CA LYS A 231 5.12 14.43 17.60
C LYS A 231 3.99 15.18 18.30
N GLN A 232 3.63 16.37 17.83
CA GLN A 232 2.52 17.13 18.41
C GLN A 232 1.18 16.48 18.10
N VAL A 233 1.03 15.91 16.90
CA VAL A 233 -0.19 15.20 16.51
C VAL A 233 -0.37 13.94 17.38
N VAL A 234 0.68 13.15 17.58
CA VAL A 234 0.65 11.99 18.50
C VAL A 234 0.18 12.39 19.89
N SER A 235 0.78 13.43 20.48
CA SER A 235 0.39 13.90 21.82
C SER A 235 -1.08 14.33 21.90
N LYS A 236 -1.63 14.92 20.83
CA LYS A 236 -3.06 15.27 20.75
C LYS A 236 -3.95 14.04 20.58
N ILE A 237 -3.51 13.03 19.83
CA ILE A 237 -4.20 11.75 19.68
C ILE A 237 -4.28 11.05 21.05
N ASP A 238 -3.17 10.99 21.79
CA ASP A 238 -3.12 10.40 23.13
C ASP A 238 -4.14 11.09 24.05
N GLN A 239 -4.12 12.43 24.11
CA GLN A 239 -5.06 13.21 24.93
C GLN A 239 -6.53 12.96 24.55
N ALA A 240 -6.85 12.91 23.25
CA ALA A 240 -8.20 12.65 22.77
C ALA A 240 -8.66 11.21 23.07
N SER A 241 -7.74 10.25 23.07
CA SER A 241 -8.03 8.85 23.41
C SER A 241 -8.29 8.67 24.91
N THR A 242 -7.46 9.25 25.79
CA THR A 242 -7.66 9.19 27.25
C THR A 242 -9.02 9.76 27.67
N ALA A 243 -9.46 10.84 27.01
CA ALA A 243 -10.78 11.43 27.24
C ALA A 243 -11.94 10.49 26.88
N THR A 244 -11.70 9.51 25.99
CA THR A 244 -12.72 8.60 25.46
C THR A 244 -12.71 7.23 26.16
N HIS A 245 -11.54 6.69 26.53
CA HIS A 245 -11.38 5.32 27.03
C HIS A 245 -11.06 5.21 28.53
N GLY A 246 -10.86 6.31 29.25
CA GLY A 246 -10.46 6.30 30.66
C GLY A 246 -8.97 6.02 30.86
N GLU A 247 -8.55 5.70 32.09
CA GLU A 247 -7.14 5.58 32.53
C GLU A 247 -6.31 4.44 31.89
N ALA A 248 -6.84 3.69 30.92
CA ALA A 248 -6.01 2.73 30.20
C ALA A 248 -4.91 3.49 29.43
N GLU A 249 -3.64 3.25 29.78
CA GLU A 249 -2.46 3.82 29.13
C GLU A 249 -2.27 3.26 27.71
N ILE A 250 -3.22 3.56 26.82
CA ILE A 250 -3.04 3.35 25.39
C ILE A 250 -2.24 4.54 24.88
N LEU A 251 -1.01 4.27 24.44
CA LEU A 251 -0.16 5.25 23.78
C LEU A 251 -0.24 5.03 22.27
N TYR A 252 -0.11 6.11 21.50
CA TYR A 252 -0.08 6.00 20.05
C TYR A 252 1.29 6.38 19.50
N GLU A 253 1.63 5.77 18.37
CA GLU A 253 2.74 6.21 17.54
C GLU A 253 2.25 6.34 16.10
N ILE A 254 2.93 7.15 15.30
CA ILE A 254 2.66 7.25 13.87
C ILE A 254 3.92 6.89 13.08
N GLN A 255 3.77 5.92 12.18
CA GLN A 255 4.82 5.42 11.30
C GLN A 255 4.67 6.06 9.91
N PRO A 256 5.73 6.66 9.33
CA PRO A 256 5.67 7.18 7.96
C PRO A 256 5.27 6.09 6.96
N LEU A 257 4.48 6.46 5.95
CA LEU A 257 3.98 5.52 4.94
C LEU A 257 5.12 4.75 4.25
N THR A 258 6.20 5.45 3.90
CA THR A 258 7.38 4.88 3.21
C THR A 258 8.14 3.87 4.06
N ASP A 259 7.98 3.92 5.38
CA ASP A 259 8.72 3.08 6.32
C ASP A 259 7.94 1.79 6.64
N ILE A 260 6.71 1.63 6.14
CA ILE A 260 5.88 0.46 6.44
C ILE A 260 6.47 -0.81 5.82
N TYR A 261 6.93 -0.73 4.57
CA TYR A 261 7.42 -1.90 3.82
C TYR A 261 8.72 -2.48 4.39
N LEU A 262 9.68 -1.63 4.78
CA LEU A 262 10.98 -2.04 5.36
C LEU A 262 11.01 -1.97 6.88
N GLY A 263 9.91 -1.55 7.51
CA GLY A 263 9.84 -1.32 8.95
C GLY A 263 9.78 -2.60 9.78
N GLU A 264 9.85 -2.44 11.09
CA GLU A 264 9.84 -3.57 12.02
C GLU A 264 8.48 -4.28 12.09
N TYR A 265 7.39 -3.56 11.84
CA TYR A 265 6.01 -4.03 12.03
C TYR A 265 5.47 -4.81 10.83
N SER A 266 4.34 -5.48 11.02
CA SER A 266 3.72 -6.25 9.93
C SER A 266 3.15 -5.33 8.85
N ALA A 267 3.27 -5.81 7.62
CA ALA A 267 2.64 -5.29 6.43
C ALA A 267 2.24 -6.49 5.59
N GLN A 268 1.20 -6.37 4.75
CA GLN A 268 0.81 -7.47 3.85
C GLN A 268 1.99 -7.89 2.98
N ARG A 269 2.80 -6.91 2.55
CA ARG A 269 4.10 -7.12 1.92
C ARG A 269 5.18 -6.44 2.73
N LYS A 270 6.22 -7.20 3.04
CA LYS A 270 7.34 -6.74 3.86
C LYS A 270 8.65 -7.06 3.15
N GLY A 271 9.48 -6.04 3.00
CA GLY A 271 10.87 -6.19 2.59
C GLY A 271 11.77 -6.35 3.80
N ASP A 272 13.01 -6.72 3.55
CA ASP A 272 14.01 -6.89 4.61
C ASP A 272 15.14 -5.88 4.39
N ALA A 273 15.17 -4.90 5.29
CA ALA A 273 16.13 -3.80 5.27
C ALA A 273 17.58 -4.31 5.33
N MET A 274 17.85 -5.45 5.96
CA MET A 274 19.19 -6.03 6.03
C MET A 274 19.74 -6.32 4.63
N TYR A 275 18.92 -6.89 3.73
CA TYR A 275 19.36 -7.15 2.36
C TYR A 275 19.57 -5.86 1.58
N VAL A 276 18.75 -4.84 1.80
CA VAL A 276 18.92 -3.53 1.16
C VAL A 276 20.27 -2.93 1.54
N TYR A 277 20.61 -2.92 2.83
CA TYR A 277 21.91 -2.41 3.30
C TYR A 277 23.08 -3.26 2.83
N LEU A 278 22.97 -4.59 2.89
CA LEU A 278 24.00 -5.50 2.39
C LEU A 278 24.30 -5.25 0.89
N PHE A 279 23.27 -5.04 0.08
CA PHE A 279 23.42 -4.78 -1.34
C PHE A 279 23.94 -3.39 -1.65
N LEU A 280 23.60 -2.39 -0.84
CA LEU A 280 24.23 -1.06 -0.91
C LEU A 280 25.73 -1.14 -0.62
N ASP A 281 26.14 -1.90 0.41
CA ASP A 281 27.55 -2.09 0.75
C ASP A 281 28.32 -2.80 -0.38
N ILE A 282 27.71 -3.80 -1.04
CA ILE A 282 28.33 -4.51 -2.18
C ILE A 282 28.48 -3.60 -3.42
N ALA A 283 27.58 -2.62 -3.59
CA ALA A 283 27.57 -1.72 -4.73
C ALA A 283 28.42 -0.44 -4.52
N SER A 284 28.90 -0.18 -3.30
CA SER A 284 29.70 0.99 -2.90
C SER A 284 31.20 0.77 -3.14
#